data_AF-A0A147EYC4-F1
#
_entry.id   AF-A0A147EYC4-F1
#
_cell.length_a   1.000
_cell.length_b   1.000
_cell.length_c   1.000
_cell.angle_alpha   90.00
_cell.angle_beta   90.00
_cell.angle_gamma   90.00
#
_symmetry.space_group_name_H-M   'P 1'
#
loop_
_entity.id
_entity.type
_entity.pdbx_description
1 polymer ?
#
loop_
_entity_poly.entity_id
_entity_poly.type
_entity_poly.pdbx_seq_one_letter_code
_entity_poly.pdbx_strand_id
1 'polypeptide(L)'
;MTIDWEAFLHVFIAAIIGASVVVTFYALGLRLLVRGGRPPLVAPVEFTDAITVLTDKQRRRAEKAATKAAARNPLSEGQKRLALVGAYVCFGVCAAAVLGALLLILFNH
;
A
#
# COMPACT_ATOMS: atom_id res chain seq x y z
N MET A 1 -32.69 11.37 -24.95
CA MET A 1 -31.56 10.65 -24.32
C MET A 1 -32.07 10.02 -23.04
N THR A 2 -32.25 8.70 -23.03
CA THR A 2 -32.65 7.93 -21.84
C THR A 2 -31.39 7.36 -21.21
N ILE A 3 -31.21 7.58 -19.91
CA ILE A 3 -30.08 7.01 -19.16
C ILE A 3 -30.32 5.52 -18.99
N ASP A 4 -29.33 4.70 -19.34
CA ASP A 4 -29.31 3.28 -19.03
C ASP A 4 -28.82 3.08 -17.59
N TRP A 5 -29.78 2.96 -16.68
CA TRP A 5 -29.52 2.79 -15.25
C TRP A 5 -28.86 1.45 -14.91
N GLU A 6 -29.07 0.42 -15.73
CA GLU A 6 -28.47 -0.90 -15.53
C GLU A 6 -26.98 -0.86 -15.86
N ALA A 7 -26.61 -0.27 -17.00
CA ALA A 7 -25.21 -0.07 -17.37
C ALA A 7 -24.46 0.77 -16.33
N PHE A 8 -25.12 1.83 -15.81
CA PHE A 8 -24.56 2.64 -14.71
C PHE A 8 -24.28 1.81 -13.47
N LEU A 9 -25.22 0.96 -13.05
CA LEU A 9 -25.07 0.13 -11.85
C LEU A 9 -23.90 -0.86 -12.00
N HIS A 10 -23.71 -1.45 -13.17
CA HIS A 10 -22.58 -2.34 -13.44
C HIS A 10 -21.24 -1.64 -13.26
N VAL A 11 -21.07 -0.45 -13.84
CA VAL A 11 -19.83 0.34 -13.71
C VAL A 11 -19.61 0.76 -12.26
N PHE A 12 -20.67 1.16 -11.56
CA PHE A 12 -20.60 1.54 -10.14
C PHE A 12 -20.11 0.39 -9.26
N ILE A 13 -20.67 -0.81 -9.43
CA ILE A 13 -20.27 -2.00 -8.68
C ILE A 13 -18.82 -2.38 -9.02
N ALA A 14 -18.47 -2.42 -10.31
CA ALA A 14 -17.11 -2.72 -10.75
C ALA A 14 -16.08 -1.74 -10.16
N ALA A 15 -16.40 -0.45 -10.15
CA ALA A 15 -15.55 0.58 -9.58
C ALA A 15 -15.39 0.43 -8.06
N ILE A 16 -16.47 0.16 -7.32
CA ILE A 16 -16.41 -0.06 -5.87
C ILE A 16 -15.56 -1.29 -5.54
N ILE A 17 -15.75 -2.40 -6.25
CA ILE A 17 -14.98 -3.62 -6.03
C ILE A 17 -13.50 -3.37 -6.32
N GLY A 18 -13.18 -2.77 -7.46
CA GLY A 18 -11.80 -2.45 -7.84
C GLY A 18 -11.11 -1.56 -6.80
N ALA A 19 -11.77 -0.47 -6.39
CA ALA A 19 -11.24 0.44 -5.38
C ALA A 19 -11.06 -0.26 -4.02
N SER A 20 -12.05 -1.03 -3.58
CA SER A 20 -12.00 -1.73 -2.28
C SER A 20 -10.88 -2.76 -2.24
N VAL A 21 -10.67 -3.50 -3.32
CA VAL A 21 -9.58 -4.48 -3.44
C VAL A 21 -8.23 -3.77 -3.32
N VAL A 22 -7.96 -2.77 -4.16
CA VAL A 22 -6.66 -2.09 -4.18
C VAL A 22 -6.37 -1.43 -2.83
N VAL A 23 -7.34 -0.71 -2.25
CA VAL A 23 -7.15 0.00 -0.98
C VAL A 23 -6.94 -0.99 0.17
N THR A 24 -7.74 -2.05 0.23
CA THR A 24 -7.64 -3.06 1.31
C THR A 24 -6.32 -3.79 1.27
N PHE A 25 -5.93 -4.31 0.11
CA PHE A 25 -4.67 -5.05 -0.03
C PHE A 25 -3.47 -4.13 0.19
N TYR A 26 -3.50 -2.89 -0.30
CA TYR A 26 -2.41 -1.96 -0.05
C TYR A 26 -2.27 -1.62 1.44
N ALA A 27 -3.38 -1.28 2.12
CA ALA A 27 -3.37 -1.00 3.56
C ALA A 27 -2.95 -2.22 4.39
N LEU A 28 -3.40 -3.42 4.01
CA LEU A 28 -3.00 -4.66 4.66
C LEU A 28 -1.51 -4.95 4.46
N GLY A 29 -0.99 -4.80 3.24
CA GLY A 29 0.42 -4.98 2.92
C GLY A 29 1.33 -4.07 3.75
N LEU A 30 0.97 -2.78 3.87
CA LEU A 30 1.68 -1.85 4.73
C LEU A 30 1.67 -2.26 6.20
N ARG A 31 0.52 -2.69 6.74
CA ARG A 31 0.40 -3.16 8.13
C ARG A 31 1.25 -4.41 8.37
N LEU A 32 1.27 -5.35 7.42
CA LEU A 32 2.10 -6.56 7.50
C LEU A 32 3.60 -6.21 7.48
N LEU A 33 4.01 -5.25 6.65
CA LEU A 33 5.40 -4.79 6.57
C LEU A 33 5.86 -4.12 7.87
N VAL A 34 5.03 -3.26 8.46
CA VAL A 34 5.28 -2.64 9.76
C VAL A 34 5.35 -3.69 10.87
N ARG A 35 4.40 -4.63 10.91
CA ARG A 35 4.40 -5.74 11.89
C ARG A 35 5.62 -6.64 11.73
N GLY A 36 6.09 -6.87 10.51
CA GLY A 36 7.33 -7.60 10.22
C GLY A 36 8.61 -6.89 10.69
N GLY A 37 8.51 -5.69 11.27
CA GLY A 37 9.66 -4.92 11.76
C GLY A 37 10.39 -4.15 10.65
N ARG A 38 9.76 -3.99 9.48
CA ARG A 38 10.30 -3.23 8.35
C ARG A 38 9.42 -2.02 8.03
N PRO A 39 9.17 -1.11 8.99
CA PRO A 39 8.34 0.06 8.71
C PRO A 39 8.92 0.83 7.51
N PRO A 40 8.10 1.24 6.53
CA PRO A 40 8.56 2.02 5.40
C PRO A 40 8.88 3.45 5.86
N LEU A 41 10.05 3.62 6.46
CA LEU A 41 10.63 4.93 6.72
C LEU A 41 11.32 5.40 5.44
N VAL A 42 10.60 6.18 4.66
CA VAL A 42 11.22 6.95 3.60
C VAL A 42 11.96 8.10 4.26
N ALA A 43 13.29 8.10 4.22
CA ALA A 43 14.05 9.29 4.55
C ALA A 43 13.61 10.39 3.56
N PRO A 44 13.18 11.59 4.04
CA PRO A 44 12.72 12.63 3.14
C PRO A 44 13.80 12.92 2.09
N VAL A 45 13.49 12.65 0.83
CA VAL A 45 14.24 13.18 -0.31
C VAL A 45 13.99 14.68 -0.30
N GLU A 46 15.01 15.50 -0.52
CA GLU A 46 14.87 16.96 -0.63
C GLU A 46 13.98 17.30 -1.84
N PHE A 47 12.67 17.30 -1.64
CA PHE A 47 11.72 17.97 -2.52
C PHE A 47 11.26 19.22 -1.80
N THR A 48 11.89 20.32 -2.17
CA THR A 48 11.93 21.60 -1.45
C THR A 48 10.63 22.40 -1.48
N ASP A 49 9.48 21.87 -1.94
CA ASP A 49 8.34 22.75 -2.22
C ASP A 49 6.93 22.28 -1.83
N ALA A 50 6.72 21.10 -1.23
CA ALA A 50 5.35 20.74 -0.81
C ALA A 50 5.18 19.66 0.28
N ILE A 51 6.23 18.92 0.66
CA ILE A 51 6.15 17.94 1.76
C ILE A 51 6.80 18.57 2.99
N THR A 52 6.07 18.60 4.10
CA THR A 52 6.50 19.13 5.40
C THR A 52 7.97 18.84 5.68
N VAL A 53 8.79 19.90 5.76
CA VAL A 53 10.22 19.81 6.08
C VAL A 53 10.36 19.33 7.52
N LEU A 54 10.54 18.02 7.69
CA LEU A 54 10.89 17.42 8.97
C LEU A 54 12.30 17.90 9.34
N THR A 55 12.44 18.59 10.47
CA THR A 55 13.75 18.98 10.99
C THR A 55 14.61 17.72 11.19
N ASP A 56 15.93 17.80 11.04
CA ASP A 56 16.84 16.65 11.25
C ASP A 56 16.63 15.95 12.60
N LYS A 57 16.22 16.72 13.62
CA LYS A 57 15.82 16.21 14.93
C LYS A 57 14.61 15.28 14.87
N GLN A 58 13.57 15.62 14.10
CA GLN A 58 12.38 14.79 13.89
C GLN A 58 12.72 13.54 13.08
N ARG A 59 13.59 13.68 12.07
CA ARG A 59 14.11 12.56 11.25
C ARG A 59 14.80 11.50 12.10
N ARG A 60 15.80 11.91 12.90
CA ARG A 60 16.53 11.01 13.82
C ARG A 60 15.63 10.40 14.90
N ARG A 61 14.58 11.10 15.34
CA ARG A 61 13.62 10.59 16.32
C ARG A 61 12.75 9.49 15.71
N ALA A 62 12.25 9.68 14.49
CA ALA A 62 11.46 8.68 13.79
C ALA A 62 12.27 7.41 13.48
N GLU A 63 13.52 7.58 13.04
CA GLU A 63 14.44 6.47 12.79
C GLU A 63 14.74 5.67 14.07
N LYS A 64 15.12 6.35 15.17
CA LYS A 64 15.33 5.70 16.46
C LYS A 64 14.08 4.98 16.98
N ALA A 65 12.89 5.57 16.77
CA ALA A 65 11.64 4.95 17.16
C ALA A 65 11.37 3.66 16.34
N ALA A 66 11.64 3.67 15.04
CA ALA A 66 11.49 2.48 14.19
C ALA A 66 12.51 1.39 14.55
N THR A 67 13.79 1.72 14.75
CA THR A 67 14.80 0.74 15.17
C THR A 67 14.44 0.14 16.53
N LYS A 68 13.96 0.95 17.48
CA LYS A 68 13.51 0.46 18.79
C LYS A 68 12.25 -0.40 18.68
N ALA A 69 11.32 -0.06 17.80
CA ALA A 69 10.12 -0.85 17.54
C ALA A 69 10.46 -2.21 16.88
N ALA A 70 11.40 -2.21 15.93
CA ALA A 70 11.89 -3.43 15.30
C ALA A 70 12.65 -4.33 16.29
N ALA A 71 13.49 -3.75 17.16
CA ALA A 71 14.22 -4.48 18.19
C ALA A 71 13.31 -5.08 19.27
N ARG A 72 12.14 -4.48 19.52
CA ARG A 72 11.13 -4.98 20.48
C ARG A 72 10.07 -5.87 19.84
N ASN A 73 10.26 -6.28 18.58
CA ASN A 73 9.25 -7.06 17.87
C ASN A 73 9.06 -8.44 18.54
N PRO A 74 7.87 -8.76 19.08
CA PRO A 74 7.63 -10.02 19.78
C PRO A 74 7.46 -11.22 18.82
N LEU A 75 7.47 -11.00 17.51
CA LEU A 75 7.30 -12.07 16.51
C LEU A 75 8.57 -12.92 16.38
N SER A 76 8.38 -14.23 16.19
CA SER A 76 9.47 -15.12 15.80
C SER A 76 9.98 -14.81 14.38
N GLU A 77 11.19 -15.25 14.06
CA GLU A 77 11.76 -15.07 12.71
C GLU A 77 10.87 -15.67 11.60
N GLY A 78 10.24 -16.83 11.88
CA GLY A 78 9.28 -17.44 10.96
C GLY A 78 8.03 -16.58 10.73
N GLN A 79 7.49 -15.98 11.79
CA GLN A 79 6.33 -15.08 11.69
C GLN A 79 6.67 -13.77 10.97
N LYS A 80 7.87 -13.22 11.19
CA LYS A 80 8.36 -12.05 10.43
C LYS A 80 8.46 -12.35 8.95
N ARG A 81 8.97 -13.54 8.58
CA ARG A 81 9.04 -13.98 7.18
C ARG A 81 7.66 -14.19 6.57
N LEU A 82 6.72 -14.77 7.31
CA LEU A 82 5.33 -14.90 6.85
C LEU A 82 4.67 -13.54 6.62
N ALA A 83 4.85 -12.59 7.55
CA ALA A 83 4.35 -11.23 7.39
C ALA A 83 4.94 -10.54 6.15
N LEU A 84 6.23 -10.75 5.88
CA LEU A 84 6.89 -10.21 4.69
C LEU A 84 6.33 -10.81 3.40
N VAL A 85 6.22 -12.13 3.33
CA VAL A 85 5.64 -12.81 2.15
C VAL A 85 4.20 -12.36 1.94
N GLY A 86 3.40 -12.28 3.00
CA GLY A 86 2.03 -11.77 2.94
C GLY A 86 1.97 -10.32 2.44
N ALA A 87 2.89 -9.46 2.87
CA ALA A 87 2.97 -8.08 2.37
C ALA A 87 3.27 -8.05 0.87
N TYR A 88 4.22 -8.85 0.39
CA TYR A 88 4.55 -8.93 -1.03
C TYR A 88 3.41 -9.50 -1.88
N VAL A 89 2.70 -10.50 -1.37
CA VAL A 89 1.49 -11.02 -2.02
C VAL A 89 0.45 -9.91 -2.16
N CYS A 90 0.21 -9.12 -1.10
CA CYS A 90 -0.74 -8.01 -1.15
C CYS A 90 -0.37 -6.96 -2.22
N PHE A 91 0.91 -6.57 -2.28
CA PHE A 91 1.37 -5.63 -3.31
C PHE A 91 1.33 -6.24 -4.72
N GLY A 92 1.61 -7.54 -4.85
CA GLY A 92 1.46 -8.29 -6.08
C GLY A 92 0.02 -8.28 -6.60
N VAL A 93 -0.97 -8.47 -5.71
CA VAL A 93 -2.40 -8.36 -6.07
C VAL A 93 -2.74 -6.96 -6.57
N CYS A 94 -2.27 -5.90 -5.89
CA CYS A 94 -2.49 -4.53 -6.35
C CYS A 94 -1.86 -4.27 -7.73
N ALA A 95 -0.62 -4.71 -7.93
CA ALA A 95 0.08 -4.57 -9.21
C ALA A 95 -0.67 -5.34 -10.33
N ALA A 96 -1.11 -6.57 -10.06
CA ALA A 96 -1.89 -7.36 -11.01
C ALA A 96 -3.24 -6.71 -11.34
N ALA A 97 -3.93 -6.12 -10.35
CA ALA A 97 -5.18 -5.41 -10.58
C ALA A 97 -4.99 -4.17 -11.47
N VAL A 98 -3.96 -3.36 -11.20
CA VAL A 98 -3.65 -2.17 -12.01
C VAL A 98 -3.21 -2.56 -13.41
N LEU A 99 -2.28 -3.52 -13.55
CA LEU A 99 -1.84 -4.01 -14.85
C LEU A 99 -3.00 -4.64 -15.63
N GLY A 100 -3.85 -5.44 -14.98
CA GLY A 100 -5.04 -6.01 -15.59
C GLY A 100 -5.99 -4.93 -16.12
N ALA A 101 -6.26 -3.89 -15.33
CA ALA A 101 -7.07 -2.76 -15.77
C ALA A 101 -6.44 -2.03 -16.97
N LEU A 102 -5.13 -1.76 -16.93
CA LEU A 102 -4.40 -1.12 -18.02
C LEU A 102 -4.42 -1.97 -19.30
N LEU A 103 -4.23 -3.29 -19.19
CA LEU A 103 -4.24 -4.20 -20.34
C LEU A 103 -5.65 -4.35 -20.92
N LEU A 104 -6.70 -4.38 -20.08
CA LEU A 104 -8.07 -4.34 -20.56
C LEU A 104 -8.35 -3.05 -21.32
N ILE A 105 -7.93 -1.90 -20.77
CA ILE A 105 -8.05 -0.62 -21.45
C ILE A 105 -7.25 -0.65 -22.76
N LEU A 106 -6.04 -1.20 -22.79
CA LEU A 106 -5.13 -1.17 -23.94
C LEU A 106 -5.45 -2.19 -25.05
N PHE A 107 -6.10 -3.30 -24.75
CA PHE A 107 -6.41 -4.31 -25.75
C PHE A 107 -7.88 -4.34 -26.15
N ASN A 108 -8.76 -3.71 -25.37
CA ASN A 108 -10.20 -3.68 -25.60
C ASN A 108 -10.71 -2.27 -25.95
N HIS A 109 -9.85 -1.43 -26.54
CA HIS A 109 -10.24 -0.18 -27.20
C HIS A 109 -10.28 -0.35 -28.72
#